data_AF-A0A915JV55-F1
#
_entry.id   AF-A0A915JV55-F1
#
_cell.length_a   1.000
_cell.length_b   1.000
_cell.length_c   1.000
_cell.angle_alpha   90.00
_cell.angle_beta   90.00
_cell.angle_gamma   90.00
#
_symmetry.space_group_name_H-M   'P 1'
#
loop_
_entity.id
_entity.type
_entity.pdbx_description
1 polymer ?
#
loop_
_entity_poly.entity_id
_entity_poly.type
_entity_poly.pdbx_seq_one_letter_code
_entity_poly.pdbx_strand_id
1 'polypeptide(L)'
;MRLQPMRINVFNLHCIFRRLEICEQSLPIFRVKSFTISKKQCNRCRKTDKVDKVGSCREKVDKVVLKRKVIVLSMAQLLHFLSHSHLGSIIMNDMRRQQFVLIKGQLKLVDVDDVGLEEPRCSDDFDCRTLIDNLHYSSPSSHNNINSLKCINSRCSGFNERKNVFNAAKHFTTFLLPYGAPDTLKNRVEELIAKFQNQVSSDILLEEVIRLKDSFAKGLYMGEQTEKVAFRQVRYADLIGLHDYSCKGSSSFSSCRISVSSVQEAKAMCQSQEICRAFVWTNEKSWTGRNIVYFKNNATNWSLDNRNTTLYVKLDL
;
A
#
# COMPACT_ATOMS: atom_id res chain seq x y z
N MET A 1 -23.90 2.77 -53.71
CA MET A 1 -23.94 3.06 -52.25
C MET A 1 -22.99 2.12 -51.54
N ARG A 2 -21.78 2.59 -51.19
CA ARG A 2 -20.79 1.85 -50.38
C ARG A 2 -20.53 2.70 -49.13
N LEU A 3 -20.88 2.17 -47.96
CA LEU A 3 -20.59 2.80 -46.67
C LEU A 3 -19.17 2.43 -46.25
N GLN A 4 -18.37 3.44 -45.91
CA GLN A 4 -17.02 3.28 -45.36
C GLN A 4 -17.08 2.95 -43.86
N PRO A 5 -16.13 2.16 -43.32
CA PRO A 5 -16.03 1.93 -41.89
C PRO A 5 -15.31 3.08 -41.16
N MET A 6 -15.93 3.55 -40.07
CA MET A 6 -15.36 4.50 -39.09
C MET A 6 -14.14 3.88 -38.39
N ARG A 7 -12.99 4.57 -38.47
CA ARG A 7 -11.79 4.27 -37.67
C ARG A 7 -11.92 4.92 -36.29
N ILE A 8 -11.92 4.12 -35.24
CA ILE A 8 -11.75 4.59 -33.85
C ILE A 8 -10.25 4.63 -33.53
N ASN A 9 -9.75 5.83 -33.19
CA ASN A 9 -8.36 6.09 -32.84
C ASN A 9 -8.00 5.50 -31.46
N VAL A 10 -7.26 4.40 -31.44
CA VAL A 10 -6.69 3.79 -30.23
C VAL A 10 -5.36 4.48 -29.89
N PHE A 11 -5.44 5.66 -29.26
CA PHE A 11 -4.28 6.40 -28.78
C PHE A 11 -4.50 6.83 -27.33
N ASN A 12 -4.61 5.88 -26.37
CA ASN A 12 -4.43 6.24 -24.94
C ASN A 12 -4.27 5.11 -23.90
N LEU A 13 -3.90 3.87 -24.23
CA LEU A 13 -3.72 2.82 -23.20
C LEU A 13 -2.28 2.33 -22.96
N HIS A 14 -1.28 2.81 -23.71
CA HIS A 14 0.06 2.21 -23.65
C HIS A 14 1.05 2.84 -22.64
N CYS A 15 0.68 3.89 -21.92
CA CYS A 15 1.60 4.60 -21.02
C CYS A 15 1.54 4.22 -19.52
N ILE A 16 0.64 3.33 -19.10
CA ILE A 16 0.43 3.09 -17.65
C ILE A 16 1.28 1.93 -17.09
N PHE A 17 1.74 0.99 -17.91
CA PHE A 17 2.39 -0.23 -17.39
C PHE A 17 3.90 -0.40 -17.66
N ARG A 18 4.57 0.53 -18.37
CA ARG A 18 6.00 0.41 -18.72
C ARG A 18 6.99 1.27 -17.92
N ARG A 19 6.61 1.80 -16.75
CA ARG A 19 7.43 2.77 -15.97
C ARG A 19 7.73 2.36 -14.53
N LEU A 20 7.82 1.05 -14.27
CA LEU A 20 8.29 0.47 -13.00
C LEU A 20 9.73 -0.07 -13.08
N GLU A 21 10.54 0.36 -14.05
CA GLU A 21 12.00 0.24 -13.96
C GLU A 21 12.53 1.41 -13.12
N ILE A 22 12.64 1.19 -11.81
CA ILE A 22 13.42 2.03 -10.91
C ILE A 22 14.78 1.37 -10.74
N CYS A 23 15.82 2.10 -11.13
CA CYS A 23 17.22 2.00 -10.69
C CYS A 23 17.76 0.59 -10.44
N GLU A 24 18.25 -0.02 -11.50
CA GLU A 24 19.28 -1.05 -11.42
C GLU A 24 20.61 -0.40 -10.98
N GLN A 25 20.82 -0.30 -9.66
CA GLN A 25 22.17 -0.18 -9.10
C GLN A 25 22.29 -1.14 -7.92
N SER A 26 23.34 -1.96 -7.99
CA SER A 26 23.81 -2.97 -7.02
C SER A 26 22.96 -4.23 -6.84
N LEU A 27 23.21 -5.26 -7.66
CA LEU A 27 23.74 -6.59 -7.28
C LEU A 27 24.01 -7.41 -8.57
N PRO A 28 25.16 -8.10 -8.71
CA PRO A 28 25.53 -8.80 -9.94
C PRO A 28 24.88 -10.19 -10.00
N ILE A 29 24.96 -10.81 -11.18
CA ILE A 29 24.49 -12.17 -11.56
C ILE A 29 23.13 -12.14 -12.25
N PHE A 30 23.12 -11.79 -13.54
CA PHE A 30 22.57 -12.62 -14.61
C PHE A 30 22.98 -11.99 -15.97
N ARG A 31 23.84 -12.69 -16.72
CA ARG A 31 24.17 -12.35 -18.11
C ARG A 31 22.96 -12.65 -19.00
N VAL A 32 22.38 -11.64 -19.64
CA VAL A 32 21.52 -11.84 -20.81
C VAL A 32 22.03 -11.01 -21.97
N LYS A 33 22.12 -11.66 -23.13
CA LYS A 33 22.74 -11.18 -24.37
C LYS A 33 22.02 -9.95 -24.95
N SER A 34 22.79 -8.86 -25.08
CA SER A 34 22.75 -7.82 -26.12
C SER A 34 21.45 -7.59 -26.89
N PHE A 35 20.78 -6.45 -26.59
CA PHE A 35 19.94 -5.73 -27.55
C PHE A 35 20.50 -4.31 -27.73
N THR A 36 20.95 -3.99 -28.95
CA THR A 36 21.54 -2.69 -29.30
C THR A 36 20.43 -1.71 -29.66
N ILE A 37 20.09 -0.76 -28.78
CA ILE A 37 19.20 0.36 -29.10
C ILE A 37 20.02 1.58 -29.50
N SER A 38 19.75 2.07 -30.71
CA SER A 38 20.37 3.24 -31.34
C SER A 38 20.28 4.50 -30.46
N LYS A 39 21.44 5.15 -30.24
CA LYS A 39 21.63 6.41 -29.48
C LYS A 39 20.79 7.61 -29.96
N LYS A 40 20.03 7.51 -31.05
CA LYS A 40 19.27 8.64 -31.63
C LYS A 40 17.94 8.95 -30.95
N GLN A 41 17.35 8.03 -30.16
CA GLN A 41 16.04 8.26 -29.52
C GLN A 41 16.11 8.79 -28.07
N CYS A 42 17.29 8.76 -27.44
CA CYS A 42 17.48 9.31 -26.09
C CYS A 42 17.69 10.84 -26.08
N ASN A 43 18.03 11.44 -27.23
CA ASN A 43 18.38 12.86 -27.33
C ASN A 43 17.20 13.81 -27.56
N ARG A 44 15.96 13.31 -27.66
CA ARG A 44 14.77 14.18 -27.82
C ARG A 44 14.20 14.72 -26.50
N CYS A 45 14.64 14.19 -25.35
CA CYS A 45 14.27 14.70 -24.03
C CYS A 45 15.26 15.74 -23.46
N ARG A 46 16.33 16.07 -24.19
CA ARG A 46 17.43 16.93 -23.68
C ARG A 46 17.42 18.36 -24.21
N LYS A 47 16.42 18.75 -25.00
CA LYS A 47 16.27 20.12 -25.54
C LYS A 47 14.84 20.63 -25.36
N THR A 48 14.43 20.77 -24.11
CA THR A 48 13.45 21.80 -23.73
C THR A 48 13.89 22.29 -22.36
N ASP A 49 14.65 23.38 -22.37
CA ASP A 49 14.85 24.22 -21.20
C ASP A 49 13.48 24.68 -20.72
N LYS A 50 13.03 24.08 -19.62
CA LYS A 50 12.05 24.64 -18.67
C LYS A 50 12.11 23.80 -17.40
N VAL A 51 12.67 24.45 -16.38
CA VAL A 51 12.74 24.06 -14.99
C VAL A 51 11.32 23.88 -14.47
N ASP A 52 10.70 22.70 -14.60
CA ASP A 52 9.38 22.41 -14.00
C ASP A 52 8.98 20.91 -13.91
N LYS A 53 9.82 19.96 -14.33
CA LYS A 53 9.40 18.54 -14.47
C LYS A 53 10.00 17.55 -13.48
N VAL A 54 10.58 18.01 -12.37
CA VAL A 54 11.02 17.13 -11.27
C VAL A 54 9.86 16.82 -10.29
N GLY A 55 8.80 17.64 -10.27
CA GLY A 55 7.62 17.46 -9.39
C GLY A 55 6.73 16.26 -9.74
N SER A 56 6.58 15.94 -11.02
CA SER A 56 5.60 14.94 -11.51
C SER A 56 5.94 13.49 -11.16
N CYS A 57 7.22 13.16 -10.95
CA CYS A 57 7.61 11.79 -10.57
C CYS A 57 7.43 11.51 -9.07
N ARG A 58 7.58 12.53 -8.20
CA ARG A 58 7.32 12.42 -6.75
C ARG A 58 5.82 12.41 -6.42
N GLU A 59 5.02 13.10 -7.24
CA GLU A 59 3.57 13.27 -7.14
C GLU A 59 2.78 11.94 -7.09
N LYS A 60 3.32 10.86 -7.67
CA LYS A 60 2.71 9.52 -7.63
C LYS A 60 3.08 8.71 -6.39
N VAL A 61 4.06 9.11 -5.58
CA VAL A 61 4.58 8.28 -4.49
C VAL A 61 3.81 8.50 -3.18
N ASP A 62 3.38 9.73 -2.90
CA ASP A 62 2.80 10.08 -1.59
C ASP A 62 1.30 9.76 -1.47
N LYS A 63 0.52 9.90 -2.56
CA LYS A 63 -0.86 9.35 -2.65
C LYS A 63 -0.90 7.83 -2.54
N VAL A 64 0.24 7.15 -2.65
CA VAL A 64 0.34 5.70 -2.67
C VAL A 64 0.58 5.13 -1.26
N VAL A 65 1.18 5.87 -0.30
CA VAL A 65 1.46 5.34 1.05
C VAL A 65 0.20 5.09 1.89
N LEU A 66 -0.78 6.00 1.88
CA LEU A 66 -2.04 5.83 2.63
C LEU A 66 -3.00 4.85 1.94
N LYS A 67 -2.91 4.69 0.62
CA LYS A 67 -3.72 3.75 -0.18
C LYS A 67 -3.21 2.31 -0.09
N ARG A 68 -1.93 2.08 0.21
CA ARG A 68 -1.32 0.76 0.35
C ARG A 68 -1.91 -0.10 1.48
N LYS A 69 -2.30 0.52 2.60
CA LYS A 69 -2.79 -0.21 3.78
C LYS A 69 -4.19 -0.79 3.59
N VAL A 70 -5.05 -0.13 2.80
CA VAL A 70 -6.39 -0.65 2.47
C VAL A 70 -6.28 -1.89 1.57
N ILE A 71 -5.31 -1.87 0.64
CA ILE A 71 -5.11 -2.96 -0.33
C ILE A 71 -4.78 -4.28 0.37
N VAL A 72 -3.91 -4.23 1.38
CA VAL A 72 -3.50 -5.42 2.13
C VAL A 72 -4.66 -5.98 2.93
N LEU A 73 -5.44 -5.13 3.60
CA LEU A 73 -6.62 -5.57 4.34
C LEU A 73 -7.66 -6.19 3.41
N SER A 74 -7.98 -5.53 2.29
CA SER A 74 -8.91 -6.09 1.30
C SER A 74 -8.41 -7.43 0.72
N MET A 75 -7.11 -7.57 0.48
CA MET A 75 -6.52 -8.83 0.02
C MET A 75 -6.63 -9.93 1.08
N ALA A 76 -6.31 -9.64 2.34
CA ALA A 76 -6.44 -10.63 3.43
C ALA A 76 -7.89 -11.08 3.62
N GLN A 77 -8.85 -10.13 3.55
CA GLN A 77 -10.28 -10.44 3.60
C GLN A 77 -10.72 -11.32 2.41
N LEU A 78 -10.21 -11.03 1.21
CA LEU A 78 -10.48 -11.85 0.02
C LEU A 78 -9.92 -13.27 0.17
N LEU A 79 -8.66 -13.41 0.61
CA LEU A 79 -8.05 -14.72 0.84
C LEU A 79 -8.83 -15.54 1.86
N HIS A 80 -9.25 -14.91 2.95
CA HIS A 80 -10.11 -15.54 3.96
C HIS A 80 -11.46 -15.97 3.38
N PHE A 81 -12.10 -15.10 2.58
CA PHE A 81 -13.35 -15.43 1.90
C PHE A 81 -13.21 -16.61 0.93
N LEU A 82 -12.13 -16.66 0.14
CA LEU A 82 -11.89 -17.76 -0.79
C LEU A 82 -11.66 -19.08 -0.06
N SER A 83 -10.96 -19.06 1.08
CA SER A 83 -10.72 -20.25 1.91
C SER A 83 -12.00 -20.78 2.58
N HIS A 84 -12.89 -19.88 3.03
CA HIS A 84 -14.09 -20.20 3.82
C HIS A 84 -15.41 -20.04 3.06
N SER A 85 -15.38 -20.11 1.73
CA SER A 85 -16.59 -19.99 0.92
C SER A 85 -17.56 -21.14 1.22
N HIS A 86 -18.86 -20.87 1.16
CA HIS A 86 -19.91 -21.88 1.29
C HIS A 86 -19.86 -22.96 0.19
N LEU A 87 -19.13 -22.70 -0.91
CA LEU A 87 -18.91 -23.65 -2.00
C LEU A 87 -17.67 -24.53 -1.80
N GLY A 88 -16.98 -24.40 -0.66
CA GLY A 88 -15.66 -24.98 -0.43
C GLY A 88 -14.53 -24.02 -0.81
N SER A 89 -13.30 -24.42 -0.51
CA SER A 89 -12.09 -23.62 -0.73
C SER A 89 -11.89 -23.30 -2.21
N ILE A 90 -12.00 -22.02 -2.57
CA ILE A 90 -11.93 -21.54 -3.95
C ILE A 90 -10.47 -21.22 -4.30
N ILE A 91 -9.97 -21.74 -5.41
CA ILE A 91 -8.71 -21.32 -6.00
C ILE A 91 -8.94 -20.25 -7.07
N MET A 92 -8.15 -19.18 -7.04
CA MET A 92 -8.07 -18.22 -8.14
C MET A 92 -6.77 -18.48 -8.91
N ASN A 93 -6.90 -18.96 -10.14
CA ASN A 93 -5.74 -19.32 -10.96
C ASN A 93 -5.01 -18.08 -11.46
N ASP A 94 -5.75 -16.98 -11.68
CA ASP A 94 -5.19 -15.73 -12.19
C ASP A 94 -5.13 -14.59 -11.15
N MET A 95 -4.39 -14.81 -10.08
CA MET A 95 -4.19 -13.86 -8.97
C MET A 95 -3.24 -12.70 -9.33
N ARG A 96 -3.49 -12.00 -10.44
CA ARG A 96 -2.69 -10.85 -10.91
C ARG A 96 -3.33 -9.53 -10.55
N ARG A 97 -2.51 -8.49 -10.39
CA ARG A 97 -2.98 -7.11 -10.12
C ARG A 97 -3.98 -6.57 -11.15
N GLN A 98 -3.93 -7.05 -12.39
CA GLN A 98 -4.82 -6.62 -13.48
C GLN A 98 -6.27 -7.04 -13.26
N GLN A 99 -6.50 -8.08 -12.44
CA GLN A 99 -7.83 -8.56 -12.08
C GLN A 99 -8.52 -7.77 -10.98
N PHE A 100 -7.90 -6.67 -10.53
CA PHE A 100 -8.42 -5.86 -9.44
C PHE A 100 -8.57 -4.40 -9.83
N VAL A 101 -9.61 -3.79 -9.28
CA VAL A 101 -9.84 -2.35 -9.30
C VAL A 101 -9.92 -1.79 -7.89
N LEU A 102 -9.62 -0.50 -7.75
CA LEU A 102 -9.77 0.22 -6.50
C LEU A 102 -11.02 1.10 -6.55
N ILE A 103 -12.04 0.72 -5.78
CA ILE A 103 -13.26 1.50 -5.63
C ILE A 103 -13.29 2.06 -4.22
N LYS A 104 -13.24 3.40 -4.10
CA LYS A 104 -13.17 4.11 -2.80
C LYS A 104 -12.02 3.60 -1.90
N GLY A 105 -10.91 3.19 -2.51
CA GLY A 105 -9.73 2.67 -1.81
C GLY A 105 -9.78 1.18 -1.48
N GLN A 106 -10.92 0.51 -1.61
CA GLN A 106 -11.04 -0.94 -1.41
C GLN A 106 -10.67 -1.69 -2.68
N LEU A 107 -9.93 -2.78 -2.52
CA LEU A 107 -9.59 -3.68 -3.62
C LEU A 107 -10.81 -4.55 -3.93
N LYS A 108 -11.24 -4.57 -5.19
CA LYS A 108 -12.32 -5.43 -5.67
C LYS A 108 -11.87 -6.23 -6.88
N LEU A 109 -12.25 -7.50 -6.92
CA LEU A 109 -12.05 -8.39 -8.05
C LEU A 109 -13.00 -8.01 -9.18
N VAL A 110 -12.50 -7.91 -10.41
CA VAL A 110 -13.33 -7.63 -11.60
C VAL A 110 -13.49 -8.82 -12.53
N ASP A 111 -12.57 -9.78 -12.45
CA ASP A 111 -12.54 -10.96 -13.30
C ASP A 111 -12.59 -12.20 -12.39
N VAL A 112 -13.61 -13.02 -12.59
CA VAL A 112 -13.89 -14.22 -11.77
C VAL A 112 -13.98 -15.46 -12.65
N ASP A 113 -13.59 -15.38 -13.92
CA ASP A 113 -13.81 -16.48 -14.87
C ASP A 113 -12.77 -17.62 -14.69
N ASP A 114 -11.64 -17.32 -14.03
CA ASP A 114 -10.53 -18.27 -13.79
C ASP A 114 -10.51 -18.84 -12.35
N VAL A 115 -11.68 -19.17 -11.80
CA VAL A 115 -11.81 -19.76 -10.45
C VAL A 115 -12.11 -21.27 -10.48
N GLY A 116 -11.54 -22.00 -9.51
CA GLY A 116 -11.84 -23.41 -9.27
C GLY A 116 -12.40 -23.62 -7.87
N LEU A 117 -13.32 -24.57 -7.70
CA LEU A 117 -13.98 -24.85 -6.41
C LEU A 117 -13.43 -26.09 -5.71
N GLU A 118 -12.74 -26.97 -6.45
CA GLU A 118 -12.26 -28.23 -5.92
C GLU A 118 -10.78 -28.16 -5.54
N GLU A 119 -10.44 -28.82 -4.44
CA GLU A 119 -9.04 -29.12 -4.11
C GLU A 119 -8.47 -30.15 -5.12
N PRO A 120 -7.16 -30.14 -5.39
CA PRO A 120 -6.53 -31.14 -6.26
C PRO A 120 -6.77 -32.56 -5.75
N ARG A 121 -6.91 -33.50 -6.68
CA ARG A 121 -7.01 -34.93 -6.34
C ARG A 121 -5.66 -35.48 -5.88
N CYS A 122 -5.70 -36.43 -4.97
CA CYS A 122 -4.54 -37.16 -4.49
C CYS A 122 -4.92 -38.61 -4.14
N SER A 123 -3.91 -39.47 -4.18
CA SER A 123 -3.96 -40.85 -3.70
C SER A 123 -3.40 -40.94 -2.28
N ASP A 124 -2.33 -40.19 -2.01
CA ASP A 124 -1.67 -40.13 -0.70
C ASP A 124 -1.12 -38.73 -0.40
N ASP A 125 -0.53 -38.55 0.79
CA ASP A 125 0.08 -37.28 1.19
C ASP A 125 1.27 -36.86 0.31
N PHE A 126 1.91 -37.80 -0.41
CA PHE A 126 3.07 -37.51 -1.27
C PHE A 126 2.66 -36.75 -2.53
N ASP A 127 1.50 -37.07 -3.10
CA ASP A 127 0.92 -36.32 -4.22
C ASP A 127 0.77 -34.83 -3.85
N CYS A 128 0.26 -34.55 -2.65
CA CYS A 128 0.07 -33.18 -2.17
C CYS A 128 1.39 -32.43 -1.91
N ARG A 129 2.41 -33.12 -1.39
CA ARG A 129 3.75 -32.54 -1.21
C ARG A 129 4.38 -32.14 -2.54
N THR A 130 4.25 -33.00 -3.55
CA THR A 130 4.79 -32.75 -4.90
C THR A 130 4.15 -31.52 -5.54
N LEU A 131 2.85 -31.32 -5.37
CA LEU A 131 2.16 -30.11 -5.85
C LEU A 131 2.70 -28.83 -5.19
N ILE A 132 3.03 -28.89 -3.90
CA ILE A 132 3.60 -27.78 -3.13
C ILE A 132 5.04 -27.49 -3.55
N ASP A 133 5.87 -28.51 -3.75
CA ASP A 133 7.25 -28.36 -4.23
C ASP A 133 7.30 -27.66 -5.59
N ASN A 134 6.34 -27.97 -6.47
CA ASN A 134 6.18 -27.29 -7.75
C ASN A 134 5.80 -25.80 -7.61
N LEU A 135 5.13 -25.40 -6.53
CA LEU A 135 4.89 -23.98 -6.22
C LEU A 135 6.16 -23.31 -5.68
N HIS A 136 6.98 -24.04 -4.90
CA HIS A 136 8.15 -23.51 -4.19
C HIS A 136 9.45 -23.44 -5.00
N TYR A 137 9.51 -23.95 -6.23
CA TYR A 137 10.68 -23.81 -7.13
C TYR A 137 11.12 -22.35 -7.39
N SER A 138 10.34 -21.37 -6.90
CA SER A 138 10.63 -19.94 -6.97
C SER A 138 10.89 -19.22 -5.63
N SER A 139 11.01 -19.92 -4.49
CA SER A 139 11.43 -19.32 -3.20
C SER A 139 12.14 -20.33 -2.26
N PRO A 140 13.49 -20.27 -2.13
CA PRO A 140 14.32 -21.23 -1.37
C PRO A 140 14.13 -21.23 0.16
N SER A 141 13.31 -20.33 0.71
CA SER A 141 13.18 -20.10 2.15
C SER A 141 11.90 -20.69 2.77
N SER A 142 11.05 -21.36 1.99
CA SER A 142 9.74 -21.87 2.44
C SER A 142 9.70 -23.39 2.66
N HIS A 143 10.82 -23.99 3.09
CA HIS A 143 10.90 -25.45 3.31
C HIS A 143 10.22 -25.95 4.59
N ASN A 144 9.79 -25.06 5.50
CA ASN A 144 9.28 -25.46 6.81
C ASN A 144 7.79 -25.87 6.82
N ASN A 145 7.05 -25.63 5.72
CA ASN A 145 5.61 -25.95 5.63
C ASN A 145 5.27 -27.05 4.60
N ILE A 146 6.29 -27.72 4.05
CA ILE A 146 6.14 -28.78 3.03
C ILE A 146 5.39 -30.01 3.60
N ASN A 147 5.46 -30.25 4.91
CA ASN A 147 4.94 -31.48 5.53
C ASN A 147 3.48 -31.43 6.02
N SER A 148 2.73 -30.34 5.77
CA SER A 148 1.43 -30.16 6.44
C SER A 148 0.19 -30.40 5.57
N LEU A 149 0.30 -30.52 4.24
CA LEU A 149 -0.88 -30.88 3.43
C LEU A 149 -1.14 -32.38 3.51
N LYS A 150 -2.40 -32.73 3.77
CA LYS A 150 -2.87 -34.10 3.91
C LYS A 150 -3.83 -34.45 2.78
N CYS A 151 -3.70 -35.68 2.29
CA CYS A 151 -4.67 -36.26 1.38
C CYS A 151 -5.85 -36.77 2.20
N ILE A 152 -6.94 -36.01 2.18
CA ILE A 152 -8.17 -36.33 2.91
C ILE A 152 -9.27 -36.53 1.88
N ASN A 153 -9.94 -37.68 1.91
CA ASN A 153 -11.00 -38.03 0.94
C ASN A 153 -10.55 -37.86 -0.52
N SER A 154 -9.35 -38.34 -0.84
CA SER A 154 -8.72 -38.23 -2.16
C SER A 154 -8.52 -36.78 -2.66
N ARG A 155 -8.40 -35.82 -1.73
CA ARG A 155 -8.18 -34.40 -2.00
C ARG A 155 -7.08 -33.81 -1.13
N CYS A 156 -6.27 -32.92 -1.71
CA CYS A 156 -5.24 -32.18 -0.98
C CYS A 156 -5.87 -31.03 -0.17
N SER A 157 -6.34 -31.35 1.03
CA SER A 157 -7.06 -30.40 1.88
C SER A 157 -6.21 -29.17 2.23
N GLY A 158 -6.65 -27.98 1.82
CA GLY A 158 -5.96 -26.71 2.10
C GLY A 158 -4.94 -26.29 1.03
N PHE A 159 -4.87 -26.97 -0.11
CA PHE A 159 -3.98 -26.58 -1.20
C PHE A 159 -4.42 -25.25 -1.84
N ASN A 160 -5.72 -25.09 -2.11
CA ASN A 160 -6.28 -23.90 -2.76
C ASN A 160 -5.98 -22.62 -1.96
N GLU A 161 -6.15 -22.66 -0.64
CA GLU A 161 -5.81 -21.56 0.27
C GLU A 161 -4.33 -21.18 0.13
N ARG A 162 -3.43 -22.15 0.27
CA ARG A 162 -1.98 -21.92 0.20
C ARG A 162 -1.54 -21.33 -1.13
N LYS A 163 -2.07 -21.86 -2.23
CA LYS A 163 -1.76 -21.36 -3.57
C LYS A 163 -2.27 -19.94 -3.76
N ASN A 164 -3.46 -19.60 -3.26
CA ASN A 164 -3.96 -18.24 -3.28
C ASN A 164 -3.09 -17.29 -2.44
N VAL A 165 -2.69 -17.68 -1.23
CA VAL A 165 -1.81 -16.90 -0.37
C VAL A 165 -0.46 -16.66 -1.05
N PHE A 166 0.13 -17.70 -1.63
CA PHE A 166 1.38 -17.62 -2.37
C PHE A 166 1.29 -16.64 -3.54
N ASN A 167 0.24 -16.77 -4.36
CA ASN A 167 0.05 -15.90 -5.51
C ASN A 167 -0.22 -14.44 -5.09
N ALA A 168 -1.02 -14.24 -4.03
CA ALA A 168 -1.23 -12.93 -3.44
C ALA A 168 0.09 -12.34 -2.93
N ALA A 169 0.92 -13.14 -2.25
CA ALA A 169 2.20 -12.70 -1.73
C ALA A 169 3.08 -12.15 -2.87
N LYS A 170 3.20 -12.88 -3.99
CA LYS A 170 3.97 -12.46 -5.18
C LYS A 170 3.52 -11.11 -5.75
N HIS A 171 2.21 -10.84 -5.76
CA HIS A 171 1.67 -9.66 -6.44
C HIS A 171 1.40 -8.46 -5.52
N PHE A 172 1.21 -8.70 -4.22
CA PHE A 172 0.69 -7.71 -3.29
C PHE A 172 1.57 -7.42 -2.06
N THR A 173 2.55 -8.29 -1.71
CA THR A 173 3.49 -7.96 -0.60
C THR A 173 4.38 -6.77 -0.94
N THR A 174 4.61 -6.47 -2.23
CA THR A 174 5.27 -5.23 -2.64
C THR A 174 4.49 -3.98 -2.25
N PHE A 175 3.20 -4.07 -1.88
CA PHE A 175 2.43 -2.96 -1.33
C PHE A 175 2.58 -2.82 0.19
N LEU A 176 3.08 -3.84 0.87
CA LEU A 176 3.46 -3.81 2.28
C LEU A 176 4.76 -3.00 2.52
N LEU A 177 5.25 -2.22 1.52
CA LEU A 177 6.59 -1.62 1.53
C LEU A 177 7.05 -1.19 2.94
N PRO A 178 8.18 -1.71 3.42
CA PRO A 178 8.82 -1.19 4.65
C PRO A 178 9.23 0.29 4.49
N TYR A 179 9.33 0.80 3.27
CA TYR A 179 9.59 2.20 2.93
C TYR A 179 8.35 3.08 3.17
N GLY A 180 8.15 3.47 4.44
CA GLY A 180 7.08 4.36 4.88
C GLY A 180 6.33 3.87 6.13
N ALA A 181 6.63 2.66 6.61
CA ALA A 181 6.24 2.25 7.95
C ALA A 181 7.10 3.01 8.99
N PRO A 182 6.50 3.52 10.09
CA PRO A 182 7.27 3.96 11.24
C PRO A 182 8.26 2.89 11.69
N ASP A 183 9.43 3.28 12.18
CA ASP A 183 10.51 2.34 12.53
C ASP A 183 10.06 1.23 13.48
N THR A 184 9.24 1.57 14.47
CA THR A 184 8.65 0.66 15.45
C THR A 184 7.68 -0.37 14.85
N LEU A 185 7.16 -0.14 13.63
CA LEU A 185 6.30 -1.09 12.91
C LEU A 185 7.04 -1.89 11.85
N LYS A 186 8.30 -1.56 11.52
CA LYS A 186 9.04 -2.24 10.46
C LYS A 186 9.15 -3.74 10.69
N ASN A 187 9.60 -4.15 11.87
CA ASN A 187 9.73 -5.57 12.22
C ASN A 187 8.40 -6.32 12.07
N ARG A 188 7.29 -5.68 12.45
CA ARG A 188 5.96 -6.30 12.35
C ARG A 188 5.45 -6.38 10.91
N VAL A 189 5.80 -5.40 10.07
CA VAL A 189 5.53 -5.44 8.63
C VAL A 189 6.37 -6.53 7.95
N GLU A 190 7.64 -6.67 8.32
CA GLU A 190 8.53 -7.73 7.82
C GLU A 190 8.06 -9.11 8.24
N GLU A 191 7.63 -9.28 9.50
CA GLU A 191 7.01 -10.52 9.98
C GLU A 191 5.75 -10.87 9.20
N LEU A 192 4.89 -9.88 8.91
CA LEU A 192 3.70 -10.09 8.10
C LEU A 192 4.06 -10.50 6.67
N ILE A 193 5.07 -9.88 6.05
CA ILE A 193 5.57 -10.28 4.73
C ILE A 193 6.06 -11.73 4.77
N ALA A 194 6.81 -12.11 5.81
CA ALA A 194 7.27 -13.48 6.00
C ALA A 194 6.10 -14.47 6.16
N LYS A 195 5.04 -14.10 6.91
CA LYS A 195 3.81 -14.91 7.03
C LYS A 195 3.12 -15.12 5.68
N PHE A 196 3.03 -14.09 4.84
CA PHE A 196 2.53 -14.22 3.45
C PHE A 196 3.41 -15.16 2.61
N GLN A 197 4.75 -15.01 2.68
CA GLN A 197 5.69 -15.83 1.92
C GLN A 197 5.70 -17.30 2.36
N ASN A 198 5.50 -17.54 3.66
CA ASN A 198 5.42 -18.87 4.26
C ASN A 198 4.04 -19.52 4.13
N GLN A 199 3.08 -18.85 3.47
CA GLN A 199 1.75 -19.39 3.18
C GLN A 199 0.99 -19.86 4.42
N VAL A 200 1.05 -19.08 5.50
CA VAL A 200 0.23 -19.36 6.70
C VAL A 200 -1.27 -19.23 6.35
N SER A 201 -2.14 -19.81 7.18
CA SER A 201 -3.59 -19.79 6.90
C SER A 201 -4.14 -18.36 6.78
N SER A 202 -5.20 -18.23 5.99
CA SER A 202 -5.87 -16.97 5.73
C SER A 202 -6.47 -16.35 7.00
N ASP A 203 -6.85 -17.15 7.99
CA ASP A 203 -7.28 -16.70 9.32
C ASP A 203 -6.18 -15.91 10.04
N ILE A 204 -5.00 -16.51 10.13
CA ILE A 204 -3.84 -15.91 10.79
C ILE A 204 -3.43 -14.63 10.06
N LEU A 205 -3.43 -14.67 8.72
CA LEU A 205 -3.11 -13.48 7.92
C LEU A 205 -4.11 -12.35 8.16
N LEU A 206 -5.41 -12.64 8.12
CA LEU A 206 -6.44 -11.64 8.34
C LEU A 206 -6.31 -11.02 9.74
N GLU A 207 -6.11 -11.85 10.76
CA GLU A 207 -5.93 -11.38 12.13
C GLU A 207 -4.72 -10.46 12.26
N GLU A 208 -3.56 -10.85 11.71
CA GLU A 208 -2.35 -10.02 11.81
C GLU A 208 -2.47 -8.70 11.05
N VAL A 209 -3.13 -8.70 9.89
CA VAL A 209 -3.37 -7.49 9.13
C VAL A 209 -4.31 -6.55 9.90
N ILE A 210 -5.38 -7.08 10.51
CA ILE A 210 -6.29 -6.30 11.35
C ILE A 210 -5.53 -5.71 12.55
N ARG A 211 -4.76 -6.53 13.27
CA ARG A 211 -3.98 -6.07 14.42
C ARG A 211 -2.98 -4.98 14.03
N LEU A 212 -2.26 -5.14 12.91
CA LEU A 212 -1.33 -4.14 12.40
C LEU A 212 -2.05 -2.83 12.03
N LYS A 213 -3.20 -2.93 11.35
CA LYS A 213 -4.02 -1.78 10.97
C LYS A 213 -4.55 -1.05 12.20
N ASP A 214 -4.99 -1.77 13.24
CA ASP A 214 -5.49 -1.18 14.48
C ASP A 214 -4.37 -0.55 15.32
N SER A 215 -3.20 -1.20 15.41
CA SER A 215 -2.02 -0.60 16.05
C SER A 215 -1.61 0.71 15.37
N PHE A 216 -1.65 0.75 14.03
CA PHE A 216 -1.40 1.97 13.28
C PHE A 216 -2.51 3.02 13.49
N ALA A 217 -3.78 2.63 13.45
CA ALA A 217 -4.90 3.54 13.65
C ALA A 217 -4.85 4.22 15.03
N LYS A 218 -4.49 3.46 16.06
CA LYS A 218 -4.38 3.92 17.46
C LYS A 218 -3.07 4.67 17.75
N GLY A 219 -2.09 4.66 16.85
CA GLY A 219 -0.81 5.34 17.06
C GLY A 219 0.14 4.63 18.02
N LEU A 220 -0.01 3.32 18.24
CA LEU A 220 0.80 2.55 19.20
C LEU A 220 2.30 2.51 18.82
N TYR A 221 2.63 2.90 17.60
CA TYR A 221 3.99 3.00 17.09
C TYR A 221 4.74 4.23 17.55
N MET A 222 4.05 5.22 18.15
CA MET A 222 4.66 6.48 18.53
C MET A 222 5.65 6.33 19.70
N GLY A 223 5.60 5.27 20.51
CA GLY A 223 6.45 5.15 21.69
C GLY A 223 6.27 6.32 22.67
N GLU A 224 7.18 6.47 23.63
CA GLU A 224 7.18 7.63 24.52
C GLU A 224 7.62 8.89 23.77
N GLN A 225 6.74 9.89 23.75
CA GLN A 225 7.01 11.17 23.11
C GLN A 225 7.42 12.18 24.18
N THR A 226 8.64 12.69 24.08
CA THR A 226 9.09 13.82 24.88
C THR A 226 8.65 15.11 24.20
N GLU A 227 7.76 15.88 24.84
CA GLU A 227 7.34 17.19 24.32
C GLU A 227 8.50 18.19 24.50
N LYS A 228 9.35 18.31 23.48
CA LYS A 228 10.51 19.23 23.51
C LYS A 228 10.13 20.70 23.33
N VAL A 229 8.97 20.96 22.72
CA VAL A 229 8.49 22.30 22.37
C VAL A 229 7.03 22.41 22.80
N ALA A 230 6.71 23.48 23.53
CA ALA A 230 5.35 23.74 23.99
C ALA A 230 4.46 24.25 22.84
N PHE A 231 3.17 23.95 22.94
CA PHE A 231 2.16 24.42 21.99
C PHE A 231 1.03 25.16 22.70
N ARG A 232 0.65 26.32 22.19
CA ARG A 232 -0.55 27.04 22.62
C ARG A 232 -1.76 26.58 21.83
N GLN A 233 -2.80 26.12 22.54
CA GLN A 233 -4.07 25.72 21.96
C GLN A 233 -5.03 26.92 21.86
N VAL A 234 -5.66 27.09 20.70
CA VAL A 234 -6.71 28.09 20.44
C VAL A 234 -7.92 27.36 19.86
N ARG A 235 -9.02 27.32 20.63
CA ARG A 235 -10.25 26.65 20.21
C ARG A 235 -11.01 27.50 19.19
N TYR A 236 -11.77 26.81 18.34
CA TYR A 236 -12.61 27.42 17.30
C TYR A 236 -11.85 28.30 16.31
N ALA A 237 -10.55 28.01 16.16
CA ALA A 237 -9.63 28.78 15.34
C ALA A 237 -9.20 27.98 14.10
N ASP A 238 -9.03 28.70 13.00
CA ASP A 238 -8.62 28.13 11.72
C ASP A 238 -7.69 29.09 10.94
N LEU A 239 -7.01 28.53 9.94
CA LEU A 239 -6.12 29.21 9.00
C LEU A 239 -6.52 28.76 7.58
N ILE A 240 -7.78 29.01 7.20
CA ILE A 240 -8.35 28.53 5.94
C ILE A 240 -7.57 29.12 4.75
N GLY A 241 -6.90 28.25 3.99
CA GLY A 241 -6.10 28.65 2.82
C GLY A 241 -4.87 29.51 3.12
N LEU A 242 -4.54 29.73 4.40
CA LEU A 242 -3.39 30.51 4.82
C LEU A 242 -2.25 29.59 5.25
N HIS A 243 -1.00 30.00 4.97
CA HIS A 243 0.22 29.38 5.49
C HIS A 243 0.37 27.87 5.18
N ASP A 244 -0.34 27.40 4.16
CA ASP A 244 -0.23 26.03 3.66
C ASP A 244 1.13 25.81 2.98
N TYR A 245 1.72 24.65 3.20
CA TYR A 245 2.95 24.24 2.54
C TYR A 245 2.89 22.76 2.15
N SER A 246 3.65 22.33 1.16
CA SER A 246 3.72 20.91 0.77
C SER A 246 4.66 20.13 1.70
N CYS A 247 4.25 18.94 2.13
CA CYS A 247 5.06 18.08 2.98
C CYS A 247 5.00 16.61 2.55
N LYS A 248 6.04 15.85 2.92
CA LYS A 248 6.11 14.40 2.64
C LYS A 248 4.97 13.67 3.35
N GLY A 249 4.36 12.70 2.67
CA GLY A 249 3.24 11.94 3.23
C GLY A 249 1.90 12.68 3.29
N SER A 250 1.81 13.89 2.72
CA SER A 250 0.55 14.61 2.58
C SER A 250 -0.39 13.91 1.58
N SER A 251 -1.69 13.97 1.87
CA SER A 251 -2.77 13.59 0.96
C SER A 251 -3.12 14.67 -0.07
N SER A 252 -2.63 15.90 0.15
CA SER A 252 -2.84 17.08 -0.69
C SER A 252 -1.52 17.59 -1.28
N PHE A 253 -1.58 18.18 -2.47
CA PHE A 253 -0.40 18.71 -3.16
C PHE A 253 0.00 20.09 -2.63
N SER A 254 -0.96 20.99 -2.49
CA SER A 254 -0.74 22.39 -2.12
C SER A 254 -0.76 22.63 -0.61
N SER A 255 -1.15 21.63 0.18
CA SER A 255 -1.25 21.75 1.63
C SER A 255 -0.72 20.51 2.34
N CYS A 256 -0.15 20.69 3.54
CA CYS A 256 0.38 19.61 4.35
C CYS A 256 -0.76 18.98 5.15
N ARG A 257 -1.49 18.08 4.49
CA ARG A 257 -2.70 17.43 5.00
C ARG A 257 -2.43 15.97 5.31
N ILE A 258 -2.25 15.65 6.59
CA ILE A 258 -1.84 14.32 7.06
C ILE A 258 -2.87 13.75 8.04
N SER A 259 -3.02 12.42 8.05
CA SER A 259 -3.83 11.72 9.05
C SER A 259 -3.02 11.34 10.30
N VAL A 260 -3.43 11.78 11.48
CA VAL A 260 -2.79 11.52 12.78
C VAL A 260 -3.74 10.80 13.76
N SER A 261 -3.23 9.96 14.66
CA SER A 261 -4.01 9.29 15.71
C SER A 261 -4.32 10.20 16.89
N SER A 262 -3.43 11.14 17.22
CA SER A 262 -3.57 11.99 18.42
C SER A 262 -2.95 13.37 18.22
N VAL A 263 -3.29 14.30 19.12
CA VAL A 263 -2.70 15.65 19.15
C VAL A 263 -1.19 15.54 19.41
N GLN A 264 -0.75 14.61 20.24
CA GLN A 264 0.66 14.35 20.54
C GLN A 264 1.42 13.94 19.28
N GLU A 265 0.83 13.10 18.42
CA GLU A 265 1.43 12.79 17.13
C GLU A 265 1.55 14.04 16.24
N ALA A 266 0.51 14.87 16.16
CA ALA A 266 0.58 16.11 15.42
C ALA A 266 1.69 17.04 15.95
N LYS A 267 1.82 17.20 17.27
CA LYS A 267 2.90 17.97 17.88
C LYS A 267 4.28 17.43 17.48
N ALA A 268 4.50 16.12 17.62
CA ALA A 268 5.76 15.48 17.26
C ALA A 268 6.10 15.65 15.76
N MET A 269 5.10 15.52 14.88
CA MET A 269 5.25 15.72 13.44
C MET A 269 5.55 17.19 13.07
N CYS A 270 4.99 18.16 13.81
CA CYS A 270 5.33 19.56 13.61
C CYS A 270 6.71 19.90 14.17
N GLN A 271 7.11 19.28 15.28
CA GLN A 271 8.44 19.46 15.86
C GLN A 271 9.56 18.93 14.94
N SER A 272 9.32 17.81 14.24
CA SER A 272 10.29 17.22 13.31
C SER A 272 10.46 17.99 12.00
N GLN A 273 9.57 18.94 11.71
CA GLN A 273 9.62 19.78 10.52
C GLN A 273 10.04 21.21 10.91
N GLU A 274 11.21 21.66 10.44
CA GLU A 274 11.71 23.01 10.74
C GLU A 274 10.77 24.12 10.28
N ILE A 275 10.10 23.92 9.14
CA ILE A 275 9.17 24.88 8.57
C ILE A 275 7.83 24.93 9.31
N CYS A 276 7.49 23.95 10.14
CA CYS A 276 6.19 23.91 10.81
C CYS A 276 6.15 24.83 12.04
N ARG A 277 5.18 25.74 12.04
CA ARG A 277 4.93 26.71 13.13
C ARG A 277 3.56 26.54 13.78
N ALA A 278 2.61 25.92 13.10
CA ALA A 278 1.31 25.60 13.68
C ALA A 278 0.65 24.42 12.98
N PHE A 279 -0.41 23.88 13.55
CA PHE A 279 -1.29 22.95 12.86
C PHE A 279 -2.76 23.14 13.28
N VAL A 280 -3.66 22.93 12.31
CA VAL A 280 -5.11 22.97 12.50
C VAL A 280 -5.60 21.54 12.69
N TRP A 281 -6.12 21.26 13.87
CA TRP A 281 -6.83 20.04 14.20
C TRP A 281 -8.28 20.13 13.74
N THR A 282 -8.77 19.13 13.02
CA THR A 282 -10.13 19.11 12.47
C THR A 282 -10.94 17.92 13.01
N ASN A 283 -12.27 18.01 12.88
CA ASN A 283 -13.18 16.88 13.15
C ASN A 283 -13.23 15.86 11.99
N GLU A 284 -12.54 16.11 10.87
CA GLU A 284 -12.52 15.19 9.73
C GLU A 284 -11.71 13.92 10.06
N LYS A 285 -12.21 12.77 9.62
CA LYS A 285 -11.57 11.46 9.82
C LYS A 285 -11.11 10.85 8.50
N SER A 286 -9.97 10.16 8.54
CA SER A 286 -9.53 9.27 7.48
C SER A 286 -10.35 7.97 7.47
N TRP A 287 -10.16 7.14 6.44
CA TRP A 287 -10.77 5.81 6.35
C TRP A 287 -10.36 4.85 7.48
N THR A 288 -9.25 5.13 8.20
CA THR A 288 -8.83 4.37 9.40
C THR A 288 -9.38 4.96 10.71
N GLY A 289 -10.19 6.02 10.65
CA GLY A 289 -10.68 6.73 11.84
C GLY A 289 -9.67 7.69 12.47
N ARG A 290 -8.51 7.92 11.83
CA ARG A 290 -7.50 8.90 12.26
C ARG A 290 -7.96 10.32 11.94
N ASN A 291 -7.55 11.31 12.72
CA ASN A 291 -7.90 12.71 12.49
C ASN A 291 -7.12 13.28 11.31
N ILE A 292 -7.76 14.10 10.50
CA ILE A 292 -7.08 14.88 9.46
C ILE A 292 -6.59 16.19 10.07
N VAL A 293 -5.32 16.50 9.86
CA VAL A 293 -4.65 17.70 10.36
C VAL A 293 -3.96 18.44 9.22
N TYR A 294 -4.01 19.77 9.28
CA TYR A 294 -3.36 20.67 8.33
C TYR A 294 -2.20 21.38 9.03
N PHE A 295 -0.96 21.10 8.60
CA PHE A 295 0.21 21.78 9.13
C PHE A 295 0.48 23.07 8.38
N LYS A 296 0.92 24.09 9.14
CA LYS A 296 1.06 25.47 8.69
C LYS A 296 2.48 25.97 8.99
N ASN A 297 3.04 26.74 8.05
CA ASN A 297 4.38 27.31 8.20
C ASN A 297 4.41 28.63 8.97
N ASN A 298 3.24 29.15 9.32
CA ASN A 298 3.04 30.33 10.14
C ASN A 298 1.67 30.22 10.86
N ALA A 299 1.46 31.08 11.85
CA ALA A 299 0.25 31.11 12.66
C ALA A 299 -0.47 32.47 12.61
N THR A 300 -0.06 33.46 11.82
CA THR A 300 -0.74 34.77 11.84
C THR A 300 -2.10 34.76 11.15
N ASN A 301 -2.98 35.71 11.49
CA ASN A 301 -4.28 35.94 10.84
C ASN A 301 -5.27 34.76 10.94
N TRP A 302 -5.28 34.03 12.07
CA TRP A 302 -6.33 33.04 12.32
C TRP A 302 -7.69 33.70 12.53
N SER A 303 -8.75 33.03 12.08
CA SER A 303 -10.14 33.40 12.39
C SER A 303 -10.62 32.68 13.66
N LEU A 304 -11.70 33.16 14.29
CA LEU A 304 -12.34 32.55 15.47
C LEU A 304 -13.80 32.15 15.19
N ASP A 305 -14.06 31.63 14.00
CA ASP A 305 -15.41 31.33 13.49
C ASP A 305 -15.67 29.84 13.27
N ASN A 306 -14.62 29.01 13.18
CA ASN A 306 -14.78 27.60 12.84
C ASN A 306 -14.89 26.70 14.08
N ARG A 307 -16.13 26.35 14.46
CA ARG A 307 -16.41 25.48 15.60
C ARG A 307 -15.87 24.04 15.46
N ASN A 308 -15.50 23.63 14.26
CA ASN A 308 -15.04 22.27 13.95
C ASN A 308 -13.52 22.12 13.98
N THR A 309 -12.79 23.19 14.34
CA THR A 309 -11.33 23.18 14.33
C THR A 309 -10.73 23.72 15.62
N THR A 310 -9.47 23.36 15.85
CA THR A 310 -8.65 23.87 16.94
C THR A 310 -7.24 24.10 16.40
N LEU A 311 -6.71 25.31 16.60
CA LEU A 311 -5.37 25.69 16.19
C LEU A 311 -4.38 25.39 17.31
N TYR A 312 -3.26 24.76 16.97
CA TYR A 312 -2.13 24.57 17.87
C TYR A 312 -0.92 25.33 17.32
N VAL A 313 -0.47 26.34 18.06
CA VAL A 313 0.65 27.20 17.68
C VAL A 313 1.90 26.76 18.43
N LYS A 314 2.98 26.48 17.70
CA LYS A 314 4.29 26.16 18.27
C LYS A 314 4.82 27.40 18.98
N LEU A 315 5.20 27.25 20.24
CA LEU A 315 5.87 28.33 20.98
C LEU A 315 7.36 28.20 20.71
N ASP A 316 7.96 29.24 20.15
CA ASP A 316 9.42 29.30 20.06
C ASP A 316 9.96 29.46 21.49
N LEU A 317 10.91 28.57 21.86
CA LEU A 317 11.68 28.68 23.11
C LEU A 317 12.81 29.69 22.93
#